data_AF-A0A529MIK5-F1
#
_entry.id   AF-A0A529MIK5-F1
#
_cell.length_a   1.000
_cell.length_b   1.000
_cell.length_c   1.000
_cell.angle_alpha   90.00
_cell.angle_beta   90.00
_cell.angle_gamma   90.00
#
_symmetry.space_group_name_H-M   'P 1'
#
loop_
_entity.id
_entity.type
_entity.pdbx_description
1 polymer ?
#
loop_
_entity_poly.entity_id
_entity_poly.type
_entity_poly.pdbx_seq_one_letter_code
_entity_poly.pdbx_strand_id
1 'polypeptide(L)' 'MMTTTITTMTEPGIAPLRLMAWLSPAFPVGSFSYSHGLERAVQD' A
#
# COMPACT_ATOMS: atom_id res chain seq x y z
N MET A 1 12.95 42.52 2.23
CA MET A 1 12.40 41.71 1.12
C MET A 1 12.30 40.26 1.58
N MET A 2 11.10 39.69 1.67
CA MET A 2 10.87 38.32 2.13
C MET A 2 10.71 37.39 0.92
N THR A 3 11.69 36.53 0.68
CA THR A 3 11.69 35.58 -0.45
C THR A 3 10.80 34.39 -0.11
N THR A 4 9.59 34.38 -0.66
CA THR A 4 8.68 33.22 -0.58
C THR A 4 9.22 32.11 -1.47
N THR A 5 9.70 31.02 -0.86
CA THR A 5 10.05 29.81 -1.58
C THR A 5 8.76 29.04 -1.88
N ILE A 6 8.40 28.95 -3.16
CA ILE A 6 7.28 28.14 -3.64
C ILE A 6 7.76 26.70 -3.82
N THR A 7 7.37 25.81 -2.92
CA THR A 7 7.58 24.37 -3.08
C THR A 7 6.63 23.84 -4.15
N THR A 8 7.13 23.51 -5.34
CA THR A 8 6.38 22.79 -6.37
C THR A 8 6.19 21.34 -5.92
N MET A 9 4.98 20.99 -5.50
CA MET A 9 4.57 19.61 -5.29
C MET A 9 4.48 18.92 -6.65
N THR A 10 5.36 17.97 -6.95
CA THR A 10 5.23 17.14 -8.16
C THR A 10 3.94 16.33 -8.06
N GLU A 11 3.02 16.45 -9.03
CA GLU A 11 1.85 15.58 -9.05
C GLU A 11 2.30 14.11 -9.17
N PRO A 12 1.95 13.24 -8.20
CA PRO A 12 2.22 11.83 -8.37
C PRO A 12 1.40 11.32 -9.56
N GLY A 13 2.08 10.83 -10.60
CA GLY A 13 1.43 10.15 -11.73
C GLY A 13 0.68 8.88 -11.28
N ILE A 14 0.17 8.07 -12.20
CA ILE A 14 -0.65 6.88 -11.85
C ILE A 14 0.11 5.77 -11.09
N ALA A 15 1.44 5.85 -10.96
CA ALA A 15 2.27 4.78 -10.40
C ALA A 15 1.93 4.43 -8.94
N PRO A 16 1.74 5.39 -8.01
CA PRO A 16 1.35 5.08 -6.63
C PRO A 16 -0.07 4.47 -6.55
N LEU A 17 -1.00 4.94 -7.40
CA LEU A 17 -2.36 4.37 -7.46
C LEU A 17 -2.34 2.91 -7.94
N ARG A 18 -1.50 2.59 -8.94
CA ARG A 18 -1.31 1.23 -9.42
C ARG A 18 -0.68 0.32 -8.37
N LEU A 19 0.31 0.83 -7.63
CA LEU A 19 0.91 0.10 -6.53
C LEU A 19 -0.11 -0.21 -5.43
N MET A 20 -0.94 0.77 -5.05
CA MET A 20 -2.02 0.55 -4.09
C MET A 20 -3.03 -0.50 -4.57
N ALA A 21 -3.36 -0.52 -5.87
CA ALA A 21 -4.22 -1.55 -6.43
C ALA A 21 -3.61 -2.95 -6.30
N TRP A 22 -2.30 -3.11 -6.55
CA TRP A 22 -1.60 -4.40 -6.45
C TRP A 22 -1.40 -4.87 -5.01
N LEU A 23 -1.18 -3.95 -4.07
CA LEU A 23 -0.97 -4.27 -2.65
C LEU A 23 -2.30 -4.39 -1.87
N SER A 24 -3.43 -4.18 -2.52
CA SER A 24 -4.74 -4.29 -1.88
C SER A 24 -5.06 -5.75 -1.52
N PRO A 25 -5.56 -6.03 -0.31
CA PRO A 25 -6.06 -7.37 0.04
C PRO A 25 -7.30 -7.78 -0.77
N ALA A 26 -7.98 -6.81 -1.42
CA ALA A 26 -9.09 -7.10 -2.34
C ALA A 26 -8.60 -7.53 -3.74
N PHE A 27 -7.28 -7.53 -3.99
CA PHE A 27 -6.74 -7.97 -5.26
C PHE A 27 -6.98 -9.48 -5.44
N PRO A 28 -7.47 -9.95 -6.60
CA PRO A 28 -8.04 -11.30 -6.76
C PRO A 28 -6.95 -12.38 -6.96
N VAL A 29 -6.07 -12.54 -5.97
CA VAL A 29 -4.98 -13.55 -5.96
C VAL A 29 -5.24 -14.72 -5.02
N GLY A 30 -6.24 -14.62 -4.13
CA GLY A 30 -6.57 -15.65 -3.14
C GLY A 30 -6.07 -15.31 -1.73
N SER A 31 -5.88 -16.33 -0.89
CA SER A 31 -5.46 -16.17 0.51
C SER A 31 -3.95 -15.93 0.67
N PHE A 32 -3.56 -15.36 1.82
CA PHE A 32 -2.15 -15.18 2.17
C PHE A 32 -1.48 -16.53 2.46
N SER A 33 -0.30 -16.78 1.88
CA SER A 33 0.43 -18.05 2.02
C SER A 33 0.70 -18.46 3.49
N TYR A 34 0.82 -17.47 4.38
CA TYR A 34 1.19 -17.68 5.79
C TYR A 34 0.02 -17.49 6.78
N SER A 35 -1.24 -17.54 6.33
CA SER A 35 -2.38 -17.48 7.26
C SER A 35 -2.37 -18.66 8.24
N HIS A 36 -2.08 -19.87 7.76
CA HIS A 36 -2.18 -21.14 8.48
C HIS A 36 -1.47 -21.16 9.85
N GLY A 37 -0.35 -20.45 9.98
CA GLY A 37 0.37 -20.35 11.24
C GLY A 37 -0.42 -19.60 12.32
N LEU A 38 -1.13 -18.54 11.94
CA LEU A 38 -1.99 -17.78 12.84
C LEU A 38 -3.19 -18.61 13.29
N GLU A 39 -3.83 -19.33 12.36
CA GLU A 39 -4.94 -20.23 12.71
C GLU A 39 -4.50 -21.31 13.71
N ARG A 40 -3.30 -21.87 13.56
CA ARG A 40 -2.74 -22.84 14.51
C ARG A 40 -2.45 -22.22 15.88
N ALA A 41 -1.80 -21.06 15.90
CA ALA A 41 -1.41 -20.38 17.14
C ALA A 41 -2.61 -19.93 18.00
N VAL A 42 -3.78 -19.71 17.38
CA VAL A 42 -5.03 -19.41 18.10
C VAL A 42 -5.69 -20.67 18.68
N GLN A 43 -5.43 -21.84 18.09
CA GLN A 43 -6.02 -23.11 18.53
C GLN A 43 -5.26 -23.77 19.69
N ASP A 44 -3.97 -23.48 19.84
CA ASP A 44 -3.12 -23.97 20.93
C ASP A 44 -3.27 -23.08 22.20
#